data_AF-A0A7V3WMQ6-F1
#
_entry.id   AF-A0A7V3WMQ6-F1
#
_cell.length_a   1.000
_cell.length_b   1.000
_cell.length_c   1.000
_cell.angle_alpha   90.00
_cell.angle_beta   90.00
_cell.angle_gamma   90.00
#
_symmetry.space_group_name_H-M   'P 1'
#
loop_
_entity.id
_entity.type
_entity.pdbx_description
1 polymer ?
#
loop_
_entity_poly.entity_id
_entity_poly.type
_entity_poly.pdbx_seq_one_letter_code
_entity_poly.pdbx_strand_id
1 'polypeptide(L)'
;MRIPLPSRTLRAAIRAALRVWPFYRGCIRVADSALCRRLTSDDELILTTLWRGPKILVQLDDYCGRLIYFSGVVDRRVELLADRLLRPGDSVLDIGGNFGGLALRAARAVGPTSQVHSFEPQPGLAALIRRAADINGYHHLVVHAKALSDRSGTARFYSTGKPWYGLYRPFKPGRSGHRSAGRRVRSVPVRFANAGSEADQDRRREP
;
A
#
# COMPACT_ATOMS: atom_id res chain seq x y z
N MET A 1 -12.15 18.46 34.99
CA MET A 1 -10.71 18.53 34.63
C MET A 1 -10.42 17.40 33.63
N ARG A 2 -10.36 17.68 32.32
CA ARG A 2 -10.05 16.67 31.29
C ARG A 2 -8.55 16.74 31.01
N ILE A 3 -7.79 15.77 31.53
CA ILE A 3 -6.38 15.60 31.14
C ILE A 3 -6.38 15.21 29.66
N PRO A 4 -5.80 16.00 28.74
CA PRO A 4 -5.73 15.61 27.34
C PRO A 4 -4.90 14.33 27.21
N LEU A 5 -5.49 13.27 26.64
CA LEU A 5 -4.78 12.03 26.38
C LEU A 5 -3.60 12.29 25.41
N PRO A 6 -2.42 11.67 25.63
CA PRO A 6 -1.34 11.72 24.67
C PRO A 6 -1.81 11.27 23.28
N SER A 7 -1.34 11.93 22.22
CA SER A 7 -1.79 11.67 20.84
C SER A 7 -1.71 10.19 20.45
N ARG A 8 -0.66 9.50 20.92
CA ARG A 8 -0.46 8.05 20.75
C ARG A 8 -1.55 7.20 21.40
N THR A 9 -1.92 7.49 22.64
CA THR A 9 -2.95 6.76 23.38
C THR A 9 -4.32 6.95 22.72
N LEU A 10 -4.61 8.18 22.28
CA LEU A 10 -5.86 8.48 21.59
C LEU A 10 -5.92 7.80 20.21
N ARG A 11 -4.82 7.80 19.44
CA ARG A 11 -4.70 7.03 18.19
C ARG A 11 -4.99 5.54 18.40
N ALA A 12 -4.37 4.95 19.43
CA ALA A 12 -4.54 3.54 19.75
C ALA A 12 -5.99 3.20 20.14
N ALA A 13 -6.64 4.05 20.94
CA ALA A 13 -8.04 3.88 21.33
C ALA A 13 -9.00 3.97 20.13
N ILE A 14 -8.83 4.98 19.26
CA ILE A 14 -9.64 5.11 18.03
C ILE A 14 -9.43 3.90 17.12
N ARG A 15 -8.18 3.46 16.93
CA ARG A 15 -7.87 2.26 16.14
C ARG A 15 -8.55 1.02 16.72
N ALA A 16 -8.48 0.80 18.03
CA ALA A 16 -9.13 -0.34 18.67
C ALA A 16 -10.65 -0.31 18.43
N ALA A 17 -11.28 0.86 18.64
CA ALA A 17 -12.71 1.05 18.41
C ALA A 17 -13.11 0.79 16.94
N LEU A 18 -12.38 1.35 15.98
CA LEU A 18 -12.69 1.20 14.55
C LEU A 18 -12.45 -0.23 14.03
N ARG A 19 -11.59 -1.00 14.69
CA ARG A 19 -11.37 -2.41 14.34
C ARG A 19 -12.48 -3.31 14.86
N VAL A 20 -13.07 -3.04 16.02
CA VAL A 20 -14.23 -3.82 16.49
C VAL A 20 -15.57 -3.32 15.96
N TRP A 21 -15.56 -2.20 15.23
CA TRP A 21 -16.76 -1.54 14.76
C TRP A 21 -17.54 -2.43 13.76
N PRO A 22 -18.81 -2.78 14.07
CA PRO A 22 -19.55 -3.79 13.30
C PRO A 22 -20.06 -3.27 11.95
N PHE A 23 -20.15 -1.94 11.77
CA PHE A 23 -20.65 -1.36 10.52
C PHE A 23 -19.51 -1.00 9.57
N TYR A 24 -19.48 -1.65 8.41
CA TYR A 24 -18.50 -1.33 7.38
C TYR A 24 -18.55 0.13 6.92
N ARG A 25 -19.75 0.73 6.92
CA ARG A 25 -19.96 2.13 6.55
C ARG A 25 -19.54 3.05 7.68
N GLY A 26 -18.74 4.06 7.36
CA GLY A 26 -18.36 5.12 8.29
C GLY A 26 -16.96 4.98 8.89
N CYS A 27 -16.38 3.78 8.97
CA CYS A 27 -15.01 3.61 9.50
C CYS A 27 -13.99 4.45 8.73
N ILE A 28 -14.08 4.47 7.40
CA ILE A 28 -13.22 5.31 6.54
C ILE A 28 -13.48 6.81 6.81
N ARG A 29 -14.74 7.22 7.00
CA ARG A 29 -15.09 8.63 7.31
C ARG A 29 -14.50 9.08 8.64
N VAL A 30 -14.52 8.22 9.66
CA VAL A 30 -13.89 8.52 10.95
C VAL A 30 -12.38 8.55 10.80
N ALA A 31 -11.79 7.57 10.11
CA ALA A 31 -10.34 7.51 9.88
C ALA A 31 -9.80 8.69 9.05
N ASP A 32 -10.63 9.33 8.20
CA ASP A 32 -10.26 10.54 7.45
C ASP A 32 -10.76 11.87 8.07
N SER A 33 -11.38 11.80 9.26
CA SER A 33 -11.87 12.98 9.98
C SER A 33 -10.73 13.95 10.33
N ALA A 34 -11.05 15.23 10.50
CA ALA A 34 -10.05 16.26 10.85
C ALA A 34 -9.27 15.91 12.14
N LEU A 35 -9.92 15.26 13.10
CA LEU A 35 -9.28 14.75 14.32
C LEU A 35 -8.21 13.70 13.99
N CYS A 36 -8.56 12.67 13.23
CA CYS A 36 -7.64 11.61 12.84
C CYS A 36 -6.48 12.15 11.99
N ARG A 37 -6.76 13.10 11.07
CA ARG A 37 -5.72 13.79 10.30
C ARG A 37 -4.74 14.55 11.19
N ARG A 38 -5.22 15.24 12.22
CA ARG A 38 -4.37 15.94 13.18
C ARG A 38 -3.53 14.97 14.00
N LEU A 39 -4.16 13.87 14.44
CA LEU A 39 -3.49 12.85 15.24
C LEU A 39 -2.41 12.09 14.46
N THR A 40 -2.50 11.99 13.14
CA THR A 40 -1.53 11.26 12.30
C THR A 40 -0.76 12.20 11.38
N SER A 41 -0.57 13.46 11.79
CA SER A 41 0.16 14.45 10.99
C SER A 41 1.68 14.26 11.01
N ASP A 42 2.17 13.43 11.93
CA ASP A 42 3.58 13.06 12.06
C ASP A 42 4.02 12.13 10.92
N ASP A 43 5.25 12.31 10.41
CA ASP A 43 5.91 11.40 9.45
C ASP A 43 6.43 10.15 10.19
N GLU A 44 5.49 9.40 10.77
CA GLU A 44 5.77 8.22 11.58
C GLU A 44 5.47 6.95 10.78
N LEU A 45 6.51 6.14 10.54
CA LEU A 45 6.38 4.80 9.96
C LEU A 45 5.96 3.82 11.06
N ILE A 46 4.78 3.24 10.91
CA ILE A 46 4.20 2.33 11.90
C ILE A 46 4.05 0.92 11.33
N LEU A 47 4.50 -0.07 12.11
CA LEU A 47 4.12 -1.47 11.92
C LEU A 47 2.74 -1.70 12.56
N THR A 48 1.77 -2.11 11.75
CA THR A 48 0.42 -2.46 12.21
C THR A 48 0.01 -3.80 11.59
N THR A 49 -1.24 -4.21 11.81
CA THR A 49 -1.80 -5.44 11.22
C THR A 49 -2.98 -5.12 10.32
N LEU A 50 -3.09 -5.83 9.21
CA LEU A 50 -4.31 -5.87 8.42
C LEU A 50 -5.43 -6.56 9.21
N TRP A 51 -6.67 -6.30 8.83
CA TRP A 51 -7.85 -6.87 9.45
C TRP A 51 -7.84 -8.39 9.34
N ARG A 52 -7.61 -9.09 10.47
CA ARG A 52 -7.39 -10.55 10.52
C ARG A 52 -6.31 -11.00 9.52
N GLY A 53 -5.30 -10.15 9.31
CA GLY A 53 -4.33 -10.25 8.23
C GLY A 53 -2.87 -10.21 8.70
N PRO A 54 -1.92 -10.20 7.76
CA PRO A 54 -0.50 -10.06 8.04
C PRO A 54 -0.14 -8.68 8.61
N LYS A 55 1.11 -8.55 9.08
CA LYS A 55 1.69 -7.28 9.49
C LYS A 55 1.99 -6.42 8.26
N ILE A 56 1.80 -5.11 8.36
CA ILE A 56 2.02 -4.14 7.28
C ILE A 56 2.68 -2.88 7.83
N LEU A 57 3.58 -2.29 7.05
CA LEU A 57 4.21 -1.02 7.36
C LEU A 57 3.48 0.11 6.64
N VAL A 58 3.08 1.14 7.39
CA VAL A 58 2.32 2.28 6.85
C VAL A 58 2.86 3.60 7.36
N GLN A 59 2.78 4.63 6.51
CA GLN A 59 3.06 6.00 6.91
C GLN A 59 1.78 6.69 7.37
N LEU A 60 1.83 7.31 8.54
CA LEU A 60 0.66 7.89 9.19
C LEU A 60 0.15 9.19 8.54
N ASP A 61 1.05 9.94 7.92
CA ASP A 61 0.75 11.19 7.22
C ASP A 61 0.28 10.98 5.77
N ASP A 62 0.31 9.74 5.30
CA ASP A 62 -0.31 9.29 4.05
C ASP A 62 -1.80 8.97 4.25
N TYR A 63 -2.61 9.25 3.23
CA TYR A 63 -4.04 8.98 3.27
C TYR A 63 -4.35 7.48 3.41
N CYS A 64 -3.79 6.65 2.53
CA CYS A 64 -3.98 5.20 2.56
C CYS A 64 -3.38 4.62 3.84
N GLY A 65 -2.17 5.04 4.21
CA GLY A 65 -1.50 4.58 5.42
C GLY A 65 -2.30 4.86 6.70
N ARG A 66 -2.88 6.06 6.83
CA ARG A 66 -3.81 6.40 7.93
C ARG A 66 -5.04 5.51 7.95
N LEU A 67 -5.70 5.32 6.80
CA LEU A 67 -6.89 4.47 6.71
C LEU A 67 -6.59 3.03 7.14
N ILE A 68 -5.46 2.48 6.69
CA ILE A 68 -4.99 1.14 7.04
C ILE A 68 -4.64 1.06 8.52
N TYR A 69 -3.96 2.06 9.08
CA TYR A 69 -3.64 2.09 10.50
C TYR A 69 -4.90 1.94 11.35
N PHE A 70 -5.90 2.79 11.12
CA PHE A 70 -7.13 2.82 11.90
C PHE A 70 -8.04 1.63 11.65
N SER A 71 -8.30 1.28 10.39
CA SER A 71 -9.29 0.25 10.04
C SER A 71 -8.70 -1.15 9.87
N GLY A 72 -7.41 -1.27 9.57
CA GLY A 72 -6.78 -2.51 9.13
C GLY A 72 -7.15 -2.94 7.70
N VAL A 73 -7.86 -2.10 6.95
CA VAL A 73 -8.40 -2.45 5.62
C VAL A 73 -7.76 -1.55 4.56
N VAL A 74 -7.34 -2.16 3.46
CA VAL A 74 -6.93 -1.44 2.24
C VAL A 74 -8.15 -1.25 1.34
N ASP A 75 -8.69 -2.35 0.84
CA ASP A 75 -9.96 -2.42 0.12
C ASP A 75 -10.69 -3.69 0.58
N ARG A 76 -11.79 -3.52 1.31
CA ARG A 76 -12.49 -4.67 1.90
C ARG A 76 -13.05 -5.63 0.86
N ARG A 77 -13.47 -5.14 -0.31
CA ARG A 77 -14.08 -5.99 -1.34
C ARG A 77 -13.01 -6.87 -1.97
N VAL A 78 -11.87 -6.27 -2.32
CA VAL A 78 -10.72 -6.99 -2.85
C VAL A 78 -10.20 -7.98 -1.81
N GLU A 79 -10.07 -7.57 -0.55
CA GLU A 79 -9.62 -8.46 0.53
C GLU A 79 -10.57 -9.65 0.75
N LEU A 80 -11.88 -9.43 0.76
CA LEU A 80 -12.87 -10.51 0.90
C LEU A 80 -12.88 -11.45 -0.31
N LEU A 81 -12.63 -10.94 -1.52
CA LEU A 81 -12.49 -11.76 -2.71
C LEU A 81 -11.20 -12.59 -2.64
N ALA A 82 -10.07 -11.98 -2.29
CA ALA A 82 -8.80 -12.68 -2.11
C ALA A 82 -8.92 -13.80 -1.07
N ASP A 83 -9.50 -13.50 0.11
CA ASP A 83 -9.71 -14.49 1.18
C ASP A 83 -10.64 -15.65 0.74
N ARG A 84 -11.55 -15.42 -0.22
CA ARG A 84 -12.48 -16.45 -0.73
C ARG A 84 -11.94 -17.23 -1.93
N LEU A 85 -11.16 -16.60 -2.80
CA LEU A 85 -10.74 -17.17 -4.07
C LEU A 85 -9.36 -17.80 -4.01
N LEU A 86 -8.41 -17.19 -3.30
CA LEU A 86 -7.05 -17.69 -3.27
C LEU A 86 -6.94 -19.00 -2.50
N ARG A 87 -6.16 -19.93 -3.02
CA ARG A 87 -5.87 -21.22 -2.45
C ARG A 87 -4.37 -21.44 -2.35
N PRO A 88 -3.92 -22.31 -1.41
CA PRO A 88 -2.54 -22.75 -1.39
C PRO A 88 -2.10 -23.27 -2.78
N GLY A 89 -0.97 -22.77 -3.27
CA GLY A 89 -0.44 -23.10 -4.59
C GLY A 89 -0.78 -22.12 -5.72
N ASP A 90 -1.71 -21.18 -5.53
CA ASP A 90 -2.04 -20.19 -6.56
C ASP A 90 -0.89 -19.19 -6.78
N SER A 91 -0.63 -18.83 -8.04
CA SER A 91 0.26 -17.70 -8.36
C SER A 91 -0.53 -16.40 -8.45
N VAL A 92 -0.01 -15.32 -7.87
CA VAL A 92 -0.73 -14.04 -7.77
C VAL A 92 0.09 -12.88 -8.30
N LEU A 93 -0.59 -12.01 -9.06
CA LEU A 93 -0.05 -10.77 -9.58
C LEU A 93 -0.77 -9.57 -8.96
N ASP A 94 -0.06 -8.75 -8.19
CA ASP A 94 -0.55 -7.52 -7.57
C ASP A 94 0.02 -6.29 -8.31
N ILE A 95 -0.82 -5.58 -9.06
CA ILE A 95 -0.41 -4.44 -9.89
C ILE A 95 -0.80 -3.12 -9.22
N GLY A 96 0.21 -2.32 -8.86
CA GLY A 96 0.03 -1.09 -8.10
C GLY A 96 -0.05 -1.35 -6.60
N GLY A 97 0.90 -2.13 -6.07
CA GLY A 97 0.84 -2.72 -4.74
C GLY A 97 0.71 -1.74 -3.56
N ASN A 98 1.03 -0.45 -3.75
CA ASN A 98 0.94 0.58 -2.71
C ASN A 98 1.69 0.15 -1.43
N PHE A 99 1.06 0.14 -0.24
CA PHE A 99 1.68 -0.38 0.99
C PHE A 99 1.77 -1.93 1.05
N GLY A 100 1.33 -2.65 0.02
CA GLY A 100 1.40 -4.10 -0.08
C GLY A 100 0.21 -4.85 0.52
N GLY A 101 -0.94 -4.19 0.66
CA GLY A 101 -2.12 -4.77 1.30
C GLY A 101 -2.59 -6.09 0.69
N LEU A 102 -2.74 -6.11 -0.64
CA LEU A 102 -3.14 -7.30 -1.39
C LEU A 102 -1.98 -8.30 -1.47
N ALA A 103 -0.78 -7.88 -1.87
CA ALA A 103 0.41 -8.73 -1.94
C ALA A 103 0.67 -9.53 -0.65
N LEU A 104 0.65 -8.89 0.51
CA LEU A 104 0.90 -9.56 1.80
C LEU A 104 -0.21 -10.56 2.14
N ARG A 105 -1.47 -10.21 1.87
CA ARG A 105 -2.60 -11.13 2.08
C ARG A 105 -2.53 -12.32 1.15
N ALA A 106 -2.24 -12.08 -0.13
CA ALA A 106 -2.05 -13.12 -1.12
C ALA A 106 -0.93 -14.08 -0.69
N ALA A 107 0.24 -13.55 -0.34
CA ALA A 107 1.37 -14.35 0.12
C ALA A 107 1.02 -15.26 1.30
N ARG A 108 0.22 -14.76 2.26
CA ARG A 108 -0.30 -15.59 3.36
C ARG A 108 -1.24 -16.70 2.87
N ALA A 109 -2.14 -16.39 1.94
CA ALA A 109 -3.18 -17.31 1.49
C ALA A 109 -2.63 -18.44 0.61
N VAL A 110 -1.69 -18.13 -0.29
CA VAL A 110 -1.18 -19.09 -1.28
C VAL A 110 -0.04 -19.96 -0.74
N GLY A 111 0.58 -19.55 0.37
CA GLY A 111 1.65 -20.30 1.01
C GLY A 111 2.98 -20.29 0.24
N PRO A 112 4.05 -20.83 0.86
CA PRO A 112 5.43 -20.66 0.39
C PRO A 112 5.78 -21.46 -0.88
N THR A 113 4.90 -22.36 -1.33
CA THR A 113 5.12 -23.21 -2.51
C THR A 113 4.71 -22.55 -3.82
N SER A 114 4.30 -21.28 -3.79
CA SER A 114 3.81 -20.52 -4.94
C SER A 114 4.41 -19.11 -4.91
N GLN A 115 4.40 -18.38 -6.03
CA GLN A 115 4.95 -17.04 -6.09
C GLN A 115 3.87 -15.95 -6.13
N VAL A 116 4.14 -14.87 -5.41
CA VAL A 116 3.36 -13.63 -5.49
C VAL A 116 4.26 -12.54 -6.05
N HIS A 117 3.83 -11.89 -7.14
CA HIS A 117 4.58 -10.80 -7.76
C HIS A 117 3.83 -9.50 -7.53
N SER A 118 4.45 -8.55 -6.82
CA SER A 118 3.90 -7.22 -6.60
C SER A 118 4.66 -6.18 -7.39
N PHE A 119 3.95 -5.43 -8.22
CA PHE A 119 4.48 -4.35 -9.04
C PHE A 119 4.12 -3.02 -8.41
N GLU A 120 5.14 -2.29 -7.94
CA GLU A 120 4.95 -0.97 -7.35
C GLU A 120 5.99 0.00 -7.92
N PRO A 121 5.57 0.95 -8.78
CA PRO A 121 6.50 1.84 -9.44
C PRO A 121 7.23 2.81 -8.50
N GLN A 122 6.66 3.11 -7.33
CA GLN A 122 7.27 4.03 -6.38
C GLN A 122 8.30 3.30 -5.49
N PRO A 123 9.61 3.64 -5.59
CA PRO A 123 10.65 2.86 -4.91
C PRO A 123 10.52 2.83 -3.38
N GLY A 124 9.97 3.90 -2.80
CA GLY A 124 9.66 3.93 -1.37
C GLY A 124 8.61 2.87 -1.03
N LEU A 125 7.42 2.95 -1.61
CA LEU A 125 6.37 1.94 -1.36
C LEU A 125 6.87 0.51 -1.61
N ALA A 126 7.58 0.26 -2.72
CA ALA A 126 8.20 -1.03 -2.99
C ALA A 126 9.15 -1.49 -1.87
N ALA A 127 9.94 -0.59 -1.27
CA ALA A 127 10.79 -0.92 -0.13
C ALA A 127 9.99 -1.25 1.15
N LEU A 128 8.84 -0.60 1.38
CA LEU A 128 7.95 -0.97 2.50
C LEU A 128 7.34 -2.35 2.30
N ILE A 129 6.92 -2.69 1.08
CA ILE A 129 6.38 -4.01 0.76
C ILE A 129 7.43 -5.09 1.06
N ARG A 130 8.69 -4.91 0.60
CA ARG A 130 9.79 -5.86 0.87
C ARG A 130 10.02 -6.04 2.37
N ARG A 131 10.15 -4.93 3.11
CA ARG A 131 10.36 -5.00 4.56
C ARG A 131 9.19 -5.65 5.28
N ALA A 132 7.96 -5.41 4.83
CA ALA A 132 6.79 -6.09 5.37
C ALA A 132 6.80 -7.58 5.02
N ALA A 133 7.23 -7.98 3.83
CA ALA A 133 7.41 -9.38 3.45
C ALA A 133 8.40 -10.08 4.40
N ASP A 134 9.55 -9.46 4.65
CA ASP A 134 10.57 -9.97 5.58
C ASP A 134 10.00 -10.15 7.00
N ILE A 135 9.27 -9.15 7.51
CA ILE A 135 8.65 -9.21 8.84
C ILE A 135 7.65 -10.36 8.99
N ASN A 136 7.00 -10.76 7.90
CA ASN A 136 6.05 -11.87 7.88
C ASN A 136 6.67 -13.20 7.42
N GLY A 137 7.95 -13.23 7.02
CA GLY A 137 8.61 -14.42 6.49
C GLY A 137 8.15 -14.83 5.09
N TYR A 138 7.65 -13.90 4.28
CA TYR A 138 7.12 -14.17 2.94
C TYR A 138 8.20 -14.07 1.87
N HIS A 139 9.15 -15.01 1.88
CA HIS A 139 10.25 -15.05 0.90
C HIS A 139 9.79 -15.29 -0.54
N HIS A 140 8.58 -15.82 -0.71
CA HIS A 140 7.92 -16.06 -2.00
C HIS A 140 7.14 -14.86 -2.55
N LEU A 141 7.18 -13.71 -1.86
CA LEU A 141 6.66 -12.44 -2.35
C LEU A 141 7.77 -11.63 -3.03
N VAL A 142 7.75 -11.58 -4.36
CA VAL A 142 8.70 -10.85 -5.19
C VAL A 142 8.18 -9.46 -5.50
N VAL A 143 8.94 -8.41 -5.14
CA VAL A 143 8.54 -7.02 -5.34
C VAL A 143 9.34 -6.37 -6.47
N HIS A 144 8.63 -5.99 -7.52
CA HIS A 144 9.14 -5.30 -8.70
C HIS A 144 8.94 -3.79 -8.55
N ALA A 145 10.05 -3.03 -8.43
CA ALA A 145 10.01 -1.57 -8.40
C ALA A 145 9.83 -0.99 -9.82
N LYS A 146 8.75 -1.39 -10.48
CA LYS A 146 8.45 -1.13 -11.90
C LYS A 146 6.95 -0.89 -12.07
N ALA A 147 6.60 -0.07 -13.06
CA ALA A 147 5.23 -0.04 -13.57
C ALA A 147 5.06 -1.19 -14.59
N LEU A 148 3.85 -1.76 -14.66
CA LEU A 148 3.52 -2.75 -15.69
C LEU A 148 2.95 -2.04 -16.92
N SER A 149 3.38 -2.43 -18.12
CA SER A 149 2.90 -1.92 -19.41
C SER A 149 2.95 -3.04 -20.46
N ASP A 150 2.27 -2.84 -21.57
CA ASP A 150 2.39 -3.61 -22.81
C ASP A 150 3.78 -3.50 -23.46
N ARG A 151 4.59 -2.52 -23.08
CA ARG A 151 5.94 -2.29 -23.61
C ARG A 151 6.94 -1.94 -22.52
N SER A 152 8.18 -2.38 -22.71
CA SER A 152 9.31 -1.93 -21.88
C SER A 152 9.67 -0.48 -22.25
N GLY A 153 10.14 0.27 -21.24
CA GLY A 153 10.55 1.67 -21.44
C GLY A 153 10.75 2.40 -20.13
N THR A 154 10.77 3.74 -20.20
CA THR A 154 10.75 4.61 -19.02
C THR A 154 9.73 5.73 -19.19
N ALA A 155 9.10 6.15 -18.09
CA ALA A 155 8.31 7.38 -18.05
C ALA A 155 8.53 8.14 -16.76
N ARG A 156 8.09 9.39 -16.77
CA ARG A 156 8.08 10.25 -15.58
C ARG A 156 6.87 9.92 -14.73
N PHE A 157 7.12 9.39 -13.54
CA PHE A 157 6.10 9.24 -12.51
C PHE A 157 6.07 10.49 -11.64
N TYR A 158 4.91 11.15 -11.57
CA TYR A 158 4.73 12.37 -10.79
C TYR A 158 4.18 12.04 -9.41
N SER A 159 5.01 12.21 -8.38
CA SER A 159 4.61 12.07 -6.98
C SER A 159 4.57 13.43 -6.30
N THR A 160 3.70 13.58 -5.30
CA THR A 160 3.51 14.82 -4.52
C THR A 160 4.67 15.17 -3.58
N GLY A 161 5.84 14.55 -3.79
CA GLY A 161 7.11 14.90 -3.15
C GLY A 161 7.55 13.98 -2.02
N LYS A 162 6.68 13.07 -1.54
CA LYS A 162 7.01 12.07 -0.51
C LYS A 162 7.19 10.68 -1.13
N PRO A 163 8.12 9.84 -0.64
CA PRO A 163 8.40 8.53 -1.21
C PRO A 163 7.28 7.49 -1.04
N TRP A 164 6.21 7.81 -0.30
CA TRP A 164 5.16 6.86 0.09
C TRP A 164 3.73 7.32 -0.24
N TYR A 165 3.57 8.45 -0.94
CA TYR A 165 2.26 8.97 -1.33
C TYR A 165 1.70 8.21 -2.55
N GLY A 166 0.75 7.30 -2.31
CA GLY A 166 0.19 6.40 -3.34
C GLY A 166 -1.06 6.92 -4.07
N LEU A 167 -1.67 8.04 -3.64
CA LEU A 167 -2.86 8.56 -4.31
C LEU A 167 -2.48 9.34 -5.59
N TYR A 168 -2.76 8.73 -6.74
CA TYR A 168 -2.65 9.38 -8.04
C TYR A 168 -3.67 10.53 -8.15
N ARG A 169 -3.20 11.78 -8.13
CA ARG A 169 -3.92 12.87 -8.81
C ARG A 169 -3.36 12.93 -10.23
N PRO A 170 -4.15 12.65 -11.28
CA PRO A 170 -3.68 12.83 -12.64
C PRO A 170 -3.19 14.27 -12.80
N PHE A 171 -1.88 14.42 -13.07
CA PHE A 171 -1.38 15.65 -13.62
C PHE A 171 -2.06 15.81 -14.98
N LYS A 172 -2.96 16.79 -15.11
CA LYS A 172 -3.57 17.16 -16.40
C LYS A 172 -2.64 18.18 -17.08
N PRO A 173 -1.89 17.81 -18.13
CA PRO A 173 -1.18 18.81 -18.92
C PRO A 173 -2.23 19.60 -19.73
N GLY A 174 -2.18 20.93 -19.70
CA GLY A 174 -2.99 21.76 -20.60
C GLY A 174 -3.92 22.81 -20.00
N ARG A 175 -3.92 23.05 -18.67
CA ARG A 175 -4.49 24.29 -18.12
C ARG A 175 -3.36 25.24 -17.72
N SER A 176 -3.01 26.12 -18.65
CA SER A 176 -2.23 27.33 -18.35
C SER A 176 -2.88 28.05 -17.16
N GLY A 177 -2.17 28.11 -16.02
CA GLY A 177 -2.56 28.95 -14.89
C GLY A 177 -2.99 28.26 -13.59
N HIS A 178 -2.66 26.98 -13.34
CA HIS A 178 -2.80 26.43 -11.98
C HIS A 178 -1.44 26.33 -11.28
N ARG A 179 -1.12 27.38 -10.51
CA ARG A 179 -0.19 27.28 -9.39
C ARG A 179 -0.81 26.30 -8.39
N SER A 180 -0.41 25.04 -8.47
CA SER A 180 -0.60 24.07 -7.39
C SER A 180 0.00 24.69 -6.14
N ALA A 181 -0.83 24.99 -5.14
CA ALA A 181 -0.41 25.56 -3.88
C ALA A 181 0.83 24.82 -3.32
N GLY A 182 2.00 25.46 -3.41
CA GLY A 182 3.25 25.17 -2.69
C GLY A 182 3.90 23.79 -2.78
N ARG A 183 3.29 22.76 -3.37
CA ARG A 183 3.87 21.40 -3.35
C ARG A 183 4.73 21.14 -4.60
N ARG A 184 6.04 20.99 -4.38
CA ARG A 184 7.00 20.55 -5.42
C ARG A 184 6.65 19.12 -5.87
N VAL A 185 6.11 18.99 -7.07
CA VAL A 185 5.94 17.69 -7.73
C VAL A 185 7.34 17.19 -8.12
N ARG A 186 7.72 16.00 -7.68
CA ARG A 186 8.97 15.35 -8.09
C ARG A 186 8.64 14.31 -9.15
N SER A 187 9.38 14.32 -10.25
CA SER A 187 9.33 13.24 -11.23
C SER A 187 10.43 12.23 -10.94
N VAL A 188 10.08 10.95 -10.86
CA VAL A 188 11.04 9.85 -10.75
C VAL A 188 10.95 9.01 -12.02
N PRO A 189 12.07 8.65 -12.68
CA PRO A 189 12.03 7.71 -13.79
C PRO A 189 11.57 6.35 -13.27
N VAL A 190 10.50 5.82 -13.85
CA VAL A 190 10.01 4.47 -13.56
C VAL A 190 10.25 3.62 -14.78
N ARG A 191 10.81 2.42 -14.57
CA ARG A 191 10.97 1.42 -15.62
C ARG A 191 9.66 0.68 -15.81
N PHE A 192 9.33 0.41 -17.07
CA PHE A 192 8.24 -0.48 -17.43
C PHE A 192 8.76 -1.88 -17.68
N ALA A 193 8.05 -2.87 -17.18
CA ALA A 193 8.18 -4.24 -17.63
C ALA A 193 7.07 -4.58 -18.62
N ASN A 194 7.42 -5.30 -19.69
CA ASN A 194 6.46 -5.98 -20.54
C ASN A 194 6.07 -7.28 -19.85
N ALA A 195 4.77 -7.51 -19.66
CA ALA A 195 4.22 -8.73 -19.08
C ALA A 195 4.74 -10.03 -19.74
N GLY A 196 5.02 -10.01 -21.05
CA GLY A 196 5.55 -11.17 -21.77
C GLY A 196 7.03 -11.46 -21.51
N SER A 197 7.83 -10.46 -21.11
CA SER A 197 9.29 -10.59 -20.94
C SER A 197 9.74 -11.04 -19.55
N GLU A 198 8.90 -10.84 -18.53
CA GLU A 198 9.19 -11.26 -17.14
C GLU A 198 8.81 -12.73 -16.89
N ALA A 199 7.70 -13.20 -17.47
CA ALA A 199 7.32 -14.61 -17.42
C ALA A 199 8.41 -15.54 -17.99
N ASP A 200 9.22 -15.05 -18.93
CA ASP A 200 10.29 -15.80 -19.59
C ASP A 200 11.63 -15.73 -18.83
N GLN A 201 11.81 -14.74 -17.96
CA GLN A 201 12.99 -14.63 -17.08
C GLN A 201 12.83 -15.44 -15.80
N ASP A 202 11.62 -15.52 -15.24
CA ASP A 202 11.34 -16.35 -14.06
C ASP A 202 11.38 -17.85 -14.40
N ARG A 203 10.93 -18.26 -15.60
CA ARG A 203 11.11 -19.65 -16.09
C ARG A 203 12.56 -20.08 -16.26
N ARG A 204 13.50 -19.14 -16.44
CA ARG A 204 14.94 -19.43 -16.57
C ARG A 204 15.68 -19.44 -15.23
N ARG A 205 14.99 -19.16 -14.12
CA ARG A 205 15.53 -19.15 -12.75
C ARG A 205 15.09 -20.36 -11.92
N GLU A 206 14.25 -21.23 -12.45
CA GLU A 206 14.01 -22.55 -11.87
C GLU A 206 15.15 -23.50 -12.30
N PRO A 207 15.80 -24.20 -11.34
CA PRO A 207 16.87 -25.16 -11.63
C PRO A 207 16.36 -26.44 -12.32
#